data_AF-A0AAD9PD74-F1
#
_entry.id   AF-A0AAD9PD74-F1
#
_cell.length_a   1.000
_cell.length_b   1.000
_cell.length_c   1.000
_cell.angle_alpha   90.00
_cell.angle_beta   90.00
_cell.angle_gamma   90.00
#
_symmetry.space_group_name_H-M   'P 1'
#
loop_
_entity.id
_entity.type
_entity.pdbx_description
1 polymer ?
#
loop_
_entity_poly.entity_id
_entity_poly.type
_entity_poly.pdbx_seq_one_letter_code
_entity_poly.pdbx_strand_id
1 'polypeptide(L)'
;MTSPATLETRARHVRDTWGKRCDVLLFASDYKNDKFPTINITAPHGRDHLLMKTTKTFDYVYTHHRDQADWFLKADDDTYVIMENLRHMLTPYNPQEALSFGHAFITTAQFFRWVHSVIETINHINPLT
;
A
#
# COMPACT_ATOMS: atom_id res chain seq x y z
N MET A 1 -5.66 -1.73 6.01
CA MET A 1 -5.87 -3.17 6.20
C MET A 1 -6.25 -3.40 7.64
N THR A 2 -7.21 -4.28 7.89
CA THR A 2 -7.71 -4.55 9.24
C THR A 2 -8.06 -6.03 9.40
N SER A 3 -8.47 -6.42 10.60
CA SER A 3 -8.87 -7.78 10.95
C SER A 3 -10.13 -7.76 11.80
N PRO A 4 -10.86 -8.89 11.94
CA PRO A 4 -12.02 -8.97 12.82
C PRO A 4 -11.74 -8.48 14.24
N ALA A 5 -10.55 -8.76 14.77
CA ALA A 5 -10.16 -8.40 16.14
C ALA A 5 -9.88 -6.89 16.33
N THR A 6 -9.51 -6.19 15.25
CA THR A 6 -9.06 -4.78 15.32
C THR A 6 -10.04 -3.81 14.67
N LEU A 7 -11.13 -4.31 14.10
CA LEU A 7 -12.10 -3.50 13.38
C LEU A 7 -12.73 -2.41 14.26
N GLU A 8 -13.28 -2.80 15.40
CA GLU A 8 -13.99 -1.89 16.30
C GLU A 8 -13.05 -1.07 17.19
N THR A 9 -11.85 -1.59 17.46
CA THR A 9 -10.87 -0.98 18.38
C THR A 9 -9.85 -0.10 17.66
N ARG A 10 -9.69 -0.23 16.34
CA ARG A 10 -8.71 0.52 15.54
C ARG A 10 -9.30 1.10 14.27
N ALA A 11 -9.82 0.25 13.37
CA ALA A 11 -10.29 0.69 12.05
C ALA A 11 -11.44 1.71 12.15
N ARG A 12 -12.28 1.59 13.18
CA ARG A 12 -13.31 2.58 13.51
C ARG A 12 -12.73 3.99 13.71
N HIS A 13 -11.58 4.12 14.37
CA HIS A 13 -10.93 5.41 14.56
C HIS A 13 -10.38 5.98 13.25
N VAL A 14 -9.85 5.14 12.36
CA VAL A 14 -9.49 5.58 10.99
C VAL A 14 -10.71 6.14 10.27
N ARG A 15 -11.83 5.40 10.26
CA ARG A 15 -13.11 5.82 9.67
C ARG A 15 -13.61 7.15 10.26
N ASP A 16 -13.51 7.30 11.57
CA ASP A 16 -14.08 8.44 12.28
C ASP A 16 -13.18 9.68 12.30
N THR A 17 -11.91 9.54 11.88
CA THR A 17 -10.90 10.61 11.85
C THR A 17 -10.42 10.91 10.42
N TRP A 18 -9.17 10.61 10.08
CA TRP A 18 -8.53 11.00 8.84
C TRP A 18 -9.14 10.33 7.59
N GLY A 19 -9.74 9.15 7.75
CA GLY A 19 -10.42 8.45 6.66
C GLY A 19 -11.59 9.24 6.07
N LYS A 20 -12.23 10.14 6.84
CA LYS A 20 -13.28 11.04 6.34
C LYS A 20 -12.81 12.01 5.25
N ARG A 21 -11.49 12.21 5.14
CA ARG A 21 -10.86 13.12 4.17
C ARG A 21 -10.38 12.40 2.90
N CYS A 22 -10.59 11.09 2.80
CA CYS A 22 -10.35 10.31 1.58
C CYS A 22 -11.53 10.47 0.62
N ASP A 23 -11.26 10.50 -0.68
CA ASP A 23 -12.32 10.53 -1.71
C ASP A 23 -13.05 9.17 -1.77
N VAL A 24 -12.29 8.08 -1.64
CA VAL A 24 -12.78 6.72 -1.47
C VAL A 24 -12.06 6.09 -0.28
N LEU A 25 -12.80 5.52 0.67
CA LEU A 25 -12.25 4.81 1.83
C LEU A 25 -12.74 3.36 1.84
N LEU A 26 -11.80 2.42 1.75
CA LEU A 26 -12.07 0.98 1.78
C LEU A 26 -11.34 0.32 2.94
N PHE A 27 -12.03 -0.61 3.61
CA PHE A 27 -11.44 -1.41 4.67
C PHE A 27 -11.28 -2.86 4.22
N ALA A 28 -10.07 -3.24 3.83
CA ALA A 28 -9.74 -4.62 3.48
C ALA A 28 -9.63 -5.50 4.74
N SER A 29 -10.39 -6.59 4.75
CA SER A 29 -10.37 -7.62 5.79
C SER A 29 -10.59 -9.01 5.17
N ASP A 30 -10.11 -10.07 5.83
CA ASP A 30 -10.36 -11.48 5.47
C ASP A 30 -11.70 -12.00 6.02
N TYR A 31 -12.60 -11.07 6.38
CA TYR A 31 -13.94 -11.34 6.88
C TYR A 31 -14.91 -10.25 6.43
N LYS A 32 -16.13 -10.67 6.09
CA LYS A 32 -17.23 -9.76 5.76
C LYS A 32 -17.96 -9.34 7.04
N ASN A 33 -18.04 -8.04 7.30
CA ASN A 33 -18.85 -7.50 8.39
C ASN A 33 -19.98 -6.62 7.83
N ASP A 34 -21.25 -6.98 8.05
CA ASP A 34 -22.37 -6.19 7.52
C ASP A 34 -22.55 -4.84 8.26
N LYS A 35 -22.00 -4.68 9.47
CA LYS A 35 -22.05 -3.44 10.26
C LYS A 35 -20.92 -2.46 9.95
N PHE A 36 -19.90 -2.92 9.23
CA PHE A 36 -18.72 -2.12 8.91
C PHE A 36 -18.28 -2.52 7.50
N PRO A 37 -18.38 -1.64 6.49
CA PRO A 37 -18.27 -2.01 5.08
C PRO A 37 -16.85 -2.43 4.72
N THR A 38 -16.50 -3.68 5.05
CA THR A 38 -15.23 -4.29 4.70
C THR A 38 -15.33 -4.90 3.31
N ILE A 39 -14.28 -4.71 2.51
CA ILE A 39 -14.09 -5.52 1.31
C ILE A 39 -13.52 -6.87 1.76
N ASN A 40 -14.20 -7.95 1.39
CA ASN A 40 -13.80 -9.30 1.77
C ASN A 40 -12.66 -9.75 0.85
N ILE A 41 -11.48 -9.89 1.40
CA ILE A 41 -10.29 -10.37 0.70
C ILE A 41 -10.13 -11.86 1.01
N THR A 42 -10.44 -12.71 0.04
CA THR A 42 -10.29 -14.17 0.16
C THR A 42 -8.81 -14.54 0.28
N ALA A 43 -8.28 -14.62 1.50
CA ALA A 43 -6.91 -15.04 1.80
C ALA A 43 -6.88 -15.78 3.15
N PRO A 44 -6.01 -16.78 3.34
CA PRO A 44 -5.83 -17.41 4.64
C PRO A 44 -5.56 -16.41 5.76
N HIS A 45 -6.07 -16.75 6.94
CA HIS A 45 -5.98 -15.93 8.15
C HIS A 45 -4.53 -15.78 8.62
N GLY A 46 -4.29 -14.73 9.41
CA GLY A 46 -2.97 -14.46 9.98
C GLY A 46 -2.14 -13.44 9.20
N ARG A 47 -0.98 -13.12 9.75
CA ARG A 47 -0.05 -12.08 9.26
C ARG A 47 0.95 -12.60 8.24
N ASP A 48 1.17 -13.91 8.17
CA ASP A 48 2.12 -14.51 7.22
C ASP A 48 1.66 -14.36 5.75
N HIS A 49 0.40 -13.98 5.55
CA HIS A 49 -0.21 -13.77 4.24
C HIS A 49 -0.46 -12.30 3.90
N LEU A 50 0.18 -11.34 4.60
CA LEU A 50 -0.04 -9.91 4.38
C LEU A 50 0.26 -9.46 2.94
N LEU A 51 1.28 -10.04 2.30
CA LEU A 51 1.58 -9.73 0.89
C LEU A 51 0.41 -10.13 -0.01
N MET A 52 -0.08 -11.37 0.10
CA MET A 52 -1.23 -11.85 -0.67
C MET A 52 -2.49 -11.02 -0.40
N LYS A 53 -2.75 -10.67 0.87
CA LYS A 53 -3.87 -9.78 1.24
C LYS A 53 -3.74 -8.41 0.56
N THR A 54 -2.54 -7.85 0.55
CA THR A 54 -2.24 -6.57 -0.11
C THR A 54 -2.44 -6.66 -1.61
N THR A 55 -1.89 -7.68 -2.27
CA THR A 55 -2.04 -7.90 -3.72
C THR A 55 -3.50 -8.04 -4.12
N LYS A 56 -4.27 -8.89 -3.42
CA LYS A 56 -5.71 -9.06 -3.69
C LYS A 56 -6.53 -7.79 -3.41
N THR A 57 -6.11 -6.99 -2.43
CA THR A 57 -6.73 -5.68 -2.18
C THR A 57 -6.51 -4.74 -3.35
N PHE A 58 -5.29 -4.66 -3.88
CA PHE A 58 -5.00 -3.82 -5.04
C PHE A 58 -5.68 -4.33 -6.32
N ASP A 59 -5.80 -5.64 -6.50
CA ASP A 59 -6.59 -6.24 -7.60
C ASP A 59 -8.07 -5.79 -7.53
N TYR A 60 -8.69 -5.89 -6.34
CA TYR A 60 -10.05 -5.39 -6.13
C TYR A 60 -10.19 -3.89 -6.45
N VAL A 61 -9.26 -3.07 -5.96
CA VAL A 61 -9.24 -1.63 -6.21
C VAL A 61 -9.08 -1.34 -7.70
N TYR A 62 -8.21 -2.06 -8.39
CA TYR A 62 -8.02 -1.90 -9.83
C TYR A 62 -9.29 -2.25 -10.61
N THR A 63 -9.97 -3.35 -10.26
CA THR A 63 -11.19 -3.77 -10.96
C THR A 63 -12.38 -2.83 -10.71
N HIS A 64 -12.52 -2.28 -9.50
CA HIS A 64 -13.76 -1.57 -9.11
C HIS A 64 -13.60 -0.06 -8.95
N HIS A 65 -12.38 0.44 -8.72
CA HIS A 65 -12.13 1.82 -8.30
C HIS A 65 -11.02 2.54 -9.08
N ARG A 66 -10.39 1.89 -10.08
CA ARG A 66 -9.27 2.49 -10.84
C ARG A 66 -9.59 3.86 -11.45
N ASP A 67 -10.84 4.07 -11.87
CA ASP A 67 -11.27 5.30 -12.56
C ASP A 67 -11.89 6.32 -11.57
N GLN A 68 -11.83 6.06 -10.25
CA GLN A 68 -12.41 6.91 -9.20
C GLN A 68 -11.38 7.76 -8.44
N ALA A 69 -10.08 7.52 -8.66
CA ALA A 69 -9.02 8.23 -7.95
C ALA A 69 -7.72 8.28 -8.77
N ASP A 70 -6.98 9.37 -8.62
CA ASP A 70 -5.65 9.55 -9.21
C ASP A 70 -4.54 8.81 -8.43
N TRP A 71 -4.74 8.62 -7.13
CA TRP A 71 -3.76 8.06 -6.21
C TRP A 71 -4.39 7.03 -5.29
N PHE A 72 -3.70 5.93 -5.05
CA PHE A 72 -4.13 4.85 -4.16
C PHE A 72 -3.16 4.69 -2.99
N LEU A 73 -3.69 4.69 -1.77
CA LEU A 73 -2.89 4.54 -0.55
C LEU A 73 -3.29 3.25 0.19
N LYS A 74 -2.30 2.40 0.47
CA LYS A 74 -2.43 1.34 1.47
C LYS A 74 -1.92 1.84 2.81
N ALA A 75 -2.76 1.76 3.84
CA ALA A 75 -2.42 2.01 5.24
C ALA A 75 -2.95 0.89 6.13
N ASP A 76 -2.37 0.68 7.32
CA ASP A 76 -2.88 -0.24 8.33
C ASP A 76 -3.81 0.48 9.32
N ASP A 77 -4.59 -0.28 10.09
CA ASP A 77 -5.61 0.29 10.99
C ASP A 77 -5.03 0.99 12.24
N ASP A 78 -3.72 0.90 12.44
CA ASP A 78 -2.94 1.64 13.44
C ASP A 78 -2.10 2.79 12.84
N THR A 79 -2.37 3.16 11.58
CA THR A 79 -1.73 4.31 10.91
C THR A 79 -2.58 5.58 11.03
N TYR A 80 -1.94 6.74 11.21
CA TYR A 80 -2.57 8.04 11.09
C TYR A 80 -1.95 8.85 9.94
N VAL A 81 -2.80 9.43 9.08
CA VAL A 81 -2.37 10.20 7.90
C VAL A 81 -2.94 11.61 7.96
N ILE A 82 -2.09 12.60 7.73
CA ILE A 82 -2.51 13.99 7.50
C ILE A 82 -2.76 14.11 5.99
N MET A 83 -4.01 13.94 5.56
CA MET A 83 -4.40 13.88 4.15
C MET A 83 -4.04 15.16 3.38
N GLU A 84 -4.07 16.31 4.06
CA GLU A 84 -3.67 17.61 3.51
C GLU A 84 -2.19 17.61 3.12
N ASN A 85 -1.32 17.10 3.98
CA ASN A 85 0.11 16.98 3.71
C ASN A 85 0.38 15.96 2.60
N LEU A 86 -0.36 14.85 2.58
CA LEU A 86 -0.26 13.85 1.52
C LEU A 86 -0.64 14.46 0.16
N ARG A 87 -1.78 15.15 0.05
CA ARG A 87 -2.23 15.80 -1.19
C ARG A 87 -1.25 16.89 -1.63
N HIS A 88 -0.71 17.67 -0.70
CA HIS A 88 0.32 18.65 -1.00
C HIS A 88 1.59 18.01 -1.56
N MET A 89 2.06 16.91 -0.96
CA MET A 89 3.22 16.16 -1.45
C MET A 89 3.00 15.58 -2.84
N LEU A 90 1.78 15.15 -3.17
CA LEU A 90 1.44 14.57 -4.47
C LEU A 90 1.21 15.61 -5.60
N THR A 91 1.03 16.90 -5.24
CA THR A 91 0.70 17.98 -6.20
C THR A 91 1.64 18.10 -7.41
N PRO A 92 2.98 17.97 -7.29
CA PRO A 92 3.87 18.15 -8.43
C PRO A 92 3.99 16.91 -9.34
N TYR A 93 3.37 15.78 -8.98
CA TYR A 93 3.52 14.51 -9.71
C TYR A 93 2.35 14.27 -10.65
N ASN A 94 2.63 13.72 -11.84
CA ASN A 94 1.62 13.31 -12.80
C ASN A 94 1.04 11.94 -12.41
N PRO A 95 -0.27 11.80 -12.11
CA PRO A 95 -0.86 10.53 -11.71
C PRO A 95 -0.94 9.48 -12.82
N GLN A 96 -0.69 9.87 -14.09
CA GLN A 96 -0.60 8.94 -15.22
C GLN A 96 0.77 8.26 -15.33
N GLU A 97 1.74 8.67 -14.52
CA GLU A 97 3.05 8.03 -14.47
C GLU A 97 3.07 6.87 -13.47
N ALA A 98 3.87 5.84 -13.77
CA ALA A 98 4.03 4.66 -12.91
C ALA A 98 4.90 5.00 -11.68
N LEU A 99 4.34 5.76 -10.74
CA LEU A 99 5.01 6.22 -9.53
C LEU A 99 4.52 5.47 -8.29
N SER A 100 5.44 5.24 -7.35
CA SER A 100 5.10 4.72 -6.02
C SER A 100 5.99 5.38 -4.96
N PHE A 101 5.40 5.70 -3.81
CA PHE A 101 6.08 6.33 -2.68
C PHE A 101 5.94 5.47 -1.45
N GLY A 102 6.95 5.50 -0.59
CA GLY A 102 6.93 4.79 0.67
C GLY A 102 8.32 4.72 1.29
N HIS A 103 8.41 4.03 2.43
CA HIS A 103 9.69 3.67 3.02
C HIS A 103 10.18 2.37 2.40
N ALA A 104 11.23 2.45 1.58
CA ALA A 104 11.83 1.26 0.97
C ALA A 104 12.62 0.47 2.02
N PHE A 105 12.10 -0.69 2.41
CA PHE A 105 12.86 -1.67 3.19
C PHE A 105 13.78 -2.44 2.25
N ILE A 106 15.05 -2.04 2.22
CA ILE A 106 16.07 -2.77 1.47
C ILE A 106 16.52 -3.96 2.32
N THR A 107 16.19 -5.16 1.88
CA THR A 107 16.72 -6.37 2.50
C THR A 107 18.21 -6.52 2.18
N THR A 108 18.97 -7.17 3.05
CA THR A 108 20.38 -7.51 2.80
C THR A 108 20.60 -8.18 1.44
N ALA A 109 19.67 -9.04 1.01
CA ALA A 109 19.71 -9.68 -0.29
C ALA A 109 19.48 -8.70 -1.47
N GLN A 110 18.61 -7.70 -1.31
CA GLN A 110 18.43 -6.64 -2.32
C GLN A 110 19.63 -5.71 -2.38
N PHE A 111 20.26 -5.42 -1.23
CA PHE A 111 21.51 -4.66 -1.19
C PHE A 111 22.62 -5.37 -1.95
N PHE A 112 22.84 -6.67 -1.72
CA PHE A 112 23.87 -7.42 -2.45
C PHE A 112 23.56 -7.56 -3.95
N ARG A 113 22.29 -7.72 -4.34
CA ARG A 113 21.90 -7.70 -5.77
C ARG A 113 22.19 -6.34 -6.42
N TRP A 114 21.91 -5.25 -5.73
CA TRP A 114 22.24 -3.91 -6.22
C TRP A 114 23.75 -3.70 -6.32
N VAL A 115 24.53 -4.09 -5.30
CA VAL A 115 26.01 -4.04 -5.35
C VAL A 115 26.54 -4.86 -6.52
N HIS A 116 26.03 -6.08 -6.73
CA HIS A 116 26.45 -6.93 -7.85
C HIS A 116 26.13 -6.28 -9.20
N SER A 117 24.91 -5.75 -9.38
CA SER A 117 24.50 -5.05 -10.60
C SER A 117 25.35 -3.81 -10.87
N VAL A 118 25.72 -3.05 -9.84
CA VAL A 118 26.64 -1.90 -9.97
C VAL A 118 28.03 -2.36 -10.38
N ILE A 119 28.58 -3.41 -9.75
CA ILE A 119 29.89 -3.97 -10.11
C ILE A 119 29.90 -4.47 -11.55
N GLU A 120 28.87 -5.22 -11.98
CA GLU A 120 28.72 -5.67 -13.36
C GLU A 120 28.66 -4.49 -14.34
N THR A 121 27.90 -3.45 -14.00
CA THR A 121 27.80 -2.23 -14.81
C THR A 121 29.16 -1.52 -14.93
N ILE A 122 29.92 -1.42 -13.82
CA ILE A 122 31.27 -0.83 -13.82
C ILE A 122 32.24 -1.67 -14.67
N ASN A 123 32.20 -3.00 -14.55
CA ASN A 123 33.05 -3.90 -15.32
C ASN A 123 32.70 -3.89 -16.81
N HIS A 124 31.43 -3.67 -17.17
CA HIS A 124 31.03 -3.47 -18.56
C HIS A 124 31.46 -2.12 -19.14
N ILE A 125 31.63 -1.09 -18.30
CA ILE A 125 32.10 0.25 -18.71
C ILE A 125 33.63 0.29 -18.84
N ASN A 126 34.37 -0.53 -18.07
CA ASN A 126 35.83 -0.66 -18.20
C ASN A 126 36.24 -2.11 -18.50
N PRO A 127 36.14 -2.58 -19.76
CA PRO A 127 36.42 -3.98 -20.06
C PRO A 127 37.88 -4.42 -19.85
N LEU A 128 38.87 -3.52 -19.82
CA LEU A 128 40.30 -3.88 -19.71
C LEU A 128 41.18 -2.75 -19.13
N THR A 129 41.68 -2.97 -17.92
CA THR A 129 43.11 -2.81 -17.58
C THR A 129 43.63 -4.16 -17.12
#